data_AF-A0A932FTF0-F1
#
_entry.id   AF-A0A932FTF0-F1
#
_cell.length_a   1.000
_cell.length_b   1.000
_cell.length_c   1.000
_cell.angle_alpha   90.00
_cell.angle_beta   90.00
_cell.angle_gamma   90.00
#
_symmetry.space_group_name_H-M   'P 1'
#
loop_
_entity.id
_entity.type
_entity.pdbx_description
1 polymer ?
#
loop_
_entity_poly.entity_id
_entity_poly.type
_entity_poly.pdbx_seq_one_letter_code
_entity_poly.pdbx_strand_id
1 'polypeptide(L)'
;MKRKHIGRLLGVTAVTLVTAALMQELSKPRDARTWSGKIGNVVPYDLRPPTPERVKKCFWDPDSPRLFKPEPFGFGWGINLHAVIDRLSLNEPAGLSEEDFLMPNLAIKRLISPANPASRPPPGR
;
A
#
# COMPACT_ATOMS: atom_id res chain seq x y z
N MET A 1 19.87 -3.39 -18.75
CA MET A 1 19.42 -4.80 -18.67
C MET A 1 18.15 -4.96 -19.50
N LYS A 2 18.10 -5.83 -20.51
CA LYS A 2 16.91 -5.94 -21.40
C LYS A 2 15.70 -6.50 -20.63
N ARG A 3 14.48 -6.01 -20.89
CA ARG A 3 13.20 -6.41 -20.22
C ARG A 3 13.01 -7.92 -20.09
N LYS A 4 13.51 -8.69 -21.07
CA LYS A 4 13.49 -10.16 -21.10
C LYS A 4 14.29 -10.80 -19.96
N HIS A 5 15.41 -10.22 -19.55
CA HIS A 5 16.22 -10.75 -18.46
C HIS A 5 15.60 -10.47 -17.09
N ILE A 6 14.92 -9.33 -16.92
CA ILE A 6 14.19 -9.01 -15.69
C ILE A 6 13.10 -10.04 -15.45
N GLY A 7 12.25 -10.31 -16.45
CA GLY A 7 11.18 -11.31 -16.31
C GLY A 7 11.73 -12.71 -16.00
N ARG A 8 12.83 -13.10 -16.65
CA ARG A 8 13.49 -14.39 -16.37
C ARG A 8 14.05 -14.46 -14.95
N LEU A 9 14.67 -13.39 -14.47
CA LEU A 9 15.20 -13.32 -13.11
C LEU A 9 14.07 -13.41 -12.08
N LEU A 10 12.98 -12.67 -12.27
CA LEU A 10 11.81 -12.73 -11.39
C LEU A 10 11.21 -14.15 -11.35
N GLY A 11 11.09 -14.80 -12.51
CA GLY A 11 10.60 -16.18 -12.60
C GLY A 11 11.51 -17.16 -11.85
N VAL A 12 12.83 -17.08 -12.03
CA VAL A 12 13.80 -17.92 -11.31
C VAL A 12 13.67 -17.70 -9.80
N THR A 13 13.63 -16.45 -9.34
CA THR A 13 13.47 -16.13 -7.92
C THR A 13 12.17 -16.71 -7.36
N ALA A 14 11.04 -16.59 -8.07
CA ALA A 14 9.77 -17.14 -7.62
C ALA A 14 9.84 -18.67 -7.49
N VAL A 15 10.40 -19.36 -8.47
CA VAL A 15 10.58 -20.82 -8.42
C VAL A 15 11.48 -21.23 -7.25
N THR A 16 12.59 -20.52 -7.02
CA THR A 16 13.49 -20.80 -5.90
C THR A 16 12.79 -20.65 -4.55
N LEU A 17 11.99 -19.59 -4.37
CA LEU A 17 11.25 -19.37 -3.12
C LEU A 17 10.21 -20.46 -2.88
N VAL A 18 9.46 -20.84 -3.91
CA VAL A 18 8.47 -21.94 -3.82
C VAL A 18 9.15 -23.25 -3.44
N THR A 19 10.22 -23.62 -4.15
CA THR A 19 10.97 -24.86 -3.88
C THR A 19 11.53 -24.86 -2.45
N ALA A 20 12.09 -23.73 -1.99
CA ALA A 20 12.62 -23.61 -0.63
C ALA A 20 11.53 -23.79 0.45
N ALA A 21 10.37 -23.16 0.28
CA ALA A 21 9.26 -23.31 1.23
C ALA A 21 8.70 -24.73 1.25
N LEU A 22 8.55 -25.36 0.07
CA LEU A 22 8.11 -26.76 -0.02
C LEU A 22 9.13 -27.70 0.65
N MET A 23 10.42 -27.51 0.40
CA MET A 23 11.48 -28.30 1.04
C MET A 23 11.46 -28.13 2.57
N GLN A 24 11.26 -26.89 3.06
CA GLN A 24 11.18 -26.57 4.48
C GLN A 24 9.98 -27.25 5.17
N GLU A 25 8.81 -27.31 4.52
CA GLU A 25 7.64 -27.97 5.08
C GLU A 25 7.68 -29.49 4.93
N LEU A 26 8.17 -30.01 3.80
CA LEU A 26 8.24 -31.45 3.57
C LEU A 26 9.31 -32.16 4.41
N SER A 27 10.36 -31.43 4.80
CA SER A 27 11.38 -31.93 5.74
C SER A 27 10.83 -32.12 7.16
N LYS A 28 9.69 -31.50 7.49
CA LYS A 28 9.02 -31.68 8.79
C LYS A 28 8.14 -32.93 8.78
N PRO A 29 8.03 -33.64 9.93
CA PRO A 29 6.97 -34.62 10.18
C PRO A 29 5.59 -34.06 9.83
N ARG A 30 4.67 -34.90 9.33
CA ARG A 30 3.38 -34.45 8.77
C ARG A 30 2.55 -33.60 9.74
N ASP A 31 2.58 -33.98 11.00
CA ASP A 31 1.94 -33.33 12.15
C ASP A 31 2.59 -31.98 12.53
N ALA A 32 3.87 -31.81 12.25
CA ALA A 32 4.61 -30.57 12.53
C ALA A 32 4.57 -29.54 11.37
N ARG A 33 3.86 -29.83 10.27
CA ARG A 33 3.78 -28.93 9.10
C ARG A 33 2.82 -27.79 9.36
N THR A 34 3.34 -26.57 9.26
CA THR A 34 2.57 -25.34 9.51
C THR A 34 2.15 -24.66 8.22
N TRP A 35 2.76 -25.02 7.08
CA TRP A 35 2.53 -24.42 5.76
C TRP A 35 2.67 -22.89 5.76
N SER A 36 3.43 -22.36 6.72
CA SER A 36 3.65 -20.94 6.95
C SER A 36 4.96 -20.76 7.71
N GLY A 37 5.68 -19.67 7.40
CA GLY A 37 7.00 -19.44 7.96
C GLY A 37 7.75 -18.28 7.31
N LYS A 38 9.07 -18.31 7.40
CA LYS A 38 9.97 -17.33 6.78
C LYS A 38 11.18 -18.05 6.17
N ILE A 39 11.52 -17.69 4.94
CA ILE A 39 12.74 -18.13 4.27
C ILE A 39 13.88 -17.19 4.72
N GLY A 40 14.91 -17.78 5.34
CA GLY A 40 16.10 -17.04 5.80
C GLY A 40 15.79 -15.93 6.82
N ASN A 41 14.67 -16.02 7.56
CA ASN A 41 14.13 -14.99 8.45
C ASN A 41 13.76 -13.64 7.77
N VAL A 42 13.86 -13.56 6.44
CA VAL A 42 13.57 -12.35 5.68
C VAL A 42 12.22 -12.46 5.01
N VAL A 43 12.04 -13.39 4.07
CA VAL A 43 10.84 -13.46 3.22
C VAL A 43 9.78 -14.32 3.90
N PRO A 44 8.67 -13.75 4.42
CA PRO A 44 7.59 -14.54 4.96
C PRO A 44 6.83 -15.27 3.84
N TYR A 45 6.27 -16.43 4.16
CA TYR A 45 5.39 -17.18 3.27
C TYR A 45 4.23 -17.79 4.06
N ASP A 46 3.08 -17.91 3.40
CA ASP A 46 1.92 -18.63 3.91
C ASP A 46 1.20 -19.33 2.75
N LEU A 47 1.22 -20.66 2.76
CA LEU A 47 0.60 -21.50 1.73
C LEU A 47 -0.79 -21.99 2.13
N ARG A 48 -1.33 -21.54 3.27
CA ARG A 48 -2.68 -21.88 3.70
C ARG A 48 -3.70 -21.02 2.95
N PRO A 49 -4.87 -21.56 2.57
CA PRO A 49 -5.91 -20.76 1.94
C PRO A 49 -6.20 -19.47 2.72
N PRO A 50 -6.29 -18.32 2.05
CA PRO A 50 -6.57 -17.06 2.72
C PRO A 50 -8.00 -17.08 3.26
N THR A 51 -8.20 -16.50 4.45
CA THR A 51 -9.55 -16.22 4.98
C THR A 51 -9.86 -14.73 4.81
N PRO A 52 -11.14 -14.35 4.62
CA PRO A 52 -11.53 -12.94 4.51
C PRO A 52 -11.01 -12.09 5.66
N GLU A 53 -11.02 -12.62 6.88
CA GLU A 53 -10.54 -11.95 8.09
C GLU A 53 -9.04 -11.66 8.02
N ARG A 54 -8.25 -12.59 7.47
CA ARG A 54 -6.79 -12.43 7.32
C ARG A 54 -6.44 -11.42 6.24
N VAL A 55 -7.18 -11.43 5.13
CA VAL A 55 -7.02 -10.44 4.05
C VAL A 55 -7.34 -9.05 4.59
N LYS A 56 -8.48 -8.88 5.27
CA LYS A 56 -8.84 -7.63 5.92
C LYS A 56 -7.75 -7.18 6.91
N LYS A 57 -7.29 -8.06 7.81
CA LYS A 57 -6.22 -7.73 8.77
C LYS A 57 -4.85 -7.42 8.13
N CYS A 58 -4.57 -7.92 6.93
CA CYS A 58 -3.33 -7.59 6.23
C CYS A 58 -3.38 -6.18 5.65
N PHE A 59 -4.46 -5.86 4.93
CA PHE A 59 -4.55 -4.63 4.14
C PHE A 59 -5.26 -3.48 4.86
N TRP A 60 -6.10 -3.77 5.85
CA TRP A 60 -6.89 -2.78 6.59
C TRP A 60 -7.05 -3.19 8.06
N ASP A 61 -6.02 -2.93 8.86
CA ASP A 61 -6.03 -3.17 10.31
C ASP A 61 -5.81 -1.87 11.07
N PRO A 62 -6.89 -1.27 11.58
CA PRO A 62 -6.85 -0.07 12.41
C PRO A 62 -6.08 -0.26 13.73
N ASP A 63 -6.04 -1.50 14.24
CA ASP A 63 -5.45 -1.80 15.54
C ASP A 63 -3.92 -1.94 15.48
N SER A 64 -3.31 -1.83 14.29
CA SER A 64 -1.89 -2.07 14.08
C SER A 64 -1.19 -0.94 13.32
N PRO A 65 -0.17 -0.27 13.92
CA PRO A 65 0.60 0.77 13.25
C PRO A 65 1.65 0.22 12.26
N ARG A 66 1.69 -1.10 12.04
CA ARG A 66 2.66 -1.76 11.15
C ARG A 66 2.24 -1.57 9.70
N LEU A 67 3.14 -0.99 8.88
CA LEU A 67 2.94 -0.84 7.43
C LEU A 67 3.05 -2.19 6.70
N PHE A 68 4.13 -2.93 6.95
CA PHE A 68 4.37 -4.19 6.27
C PHE A 68 3.91 -5.35 7.15
N LYS A 69 3.06 -6.19 6.57
CA LYS A 69 2.54 -7.40 7.22
C LYS A 69 2.82 -8.61 6.34
N PRO A 70 3.04 -9.80 6.93
CA PRO A 70 3.10 -11.02 6.14
C PRO A 70 1.87 -11.17 5.26
N GLU A 71 2.07 -11.50 3.99
CA GLU A 71 1.00 -11.72 3.02
C GLU A 71 0.05 -12.83 3.54
N PRO A 72 -1.28 -12.66 3.44
CA PRO A 72 -2.24 -13.66 3.90
C PRO A 72 -2.17 -14.97 3.11
N PHE A 73 -1.66 -14.92 1.86
CA PHE A 73 -1.41 -16.08 1.02
C PHE A 73 -0.28 -15.82 0.01
N GLY A 74 0.65 -16.77 -0.12
CA GLY A 74 1.79 -16.68 -1.01
C GLY A 74 3.07 -16.27 -0.27
N PHE A 75 3.85 -15.39 -0.90
CA PHE A 75 5.18 -14.97 -0.43
C PHE A 75 5.26 -13.46 -0.32
N GLY A 76 5.92 -12.97 0.72
CA GLY A 76 6.25 -11.55 0.88
C GLY A 76 5.30 -10.80 1.80
N TRP A 77 5.21 -9.49 1.58
CA TRP A 77 4.56 -8.57 2.50
C TRP A 77 3.41 -7.83 1.82
N GLY A 78 2.27 -7.81 2.49
CA GLY A 78 1.18 -6.90 2.21
C GLY A 78 1.39 -5.56 2.90
N ILE A 79 0.62 -4.57 2.47
CA ILE A 79 0.66 -3.19 2.97
C ILE A 79 -0.62 -2.89 3.72
N ASN A 80 -0.52 -2.56 5.01
CA ASN A 80 -1.64 -2.06 5.78
C ASN A 80 -1.93 -0.60 5.38
N LEU A 81 -2.95 -0.41 4.55
CA LEU A 81 -3.33 0.89 4.01
C LEU A 81 -3.82 1.84 5.10
N HIS A 82 -4.42 1.34 6.18
CA HIS A 82 -4.81 2.16 7.32
C HIS A 82 -3.59 2.88 7.92
N ALA A 83 -2.54 2.12 8.22
CA ALA A 83 -1.29 2.69 8.75
C ALA A 83 -0.58 3.60 7.74
N VAL A 84 -0.79 3.43 6.43
CA VAL A 84 -0.29 4.36 5.41
C VAL A 84 -1.04 5.70 5.51
N ILE A 85 -2.37 5.67 5.56
CA ILE A 85 -3.23 6.86 5.64
C ILE A 85 -2.92 7.64 6.93
N ASP A 86 -2.83 6.96 8.06
CA ASP A 86 -2.50 7.57 9.36
C ASP A 86 -1.15 8.29 9.33
N ARG A 87 -0.11 7.65 8.74
CA ARG A 87 1.24 8.24 8.67
C ARG A 87 1.36 9.40 7.70
N LEU A 88 0.53 9.41 6.67
CA LEU A 88 0.47 10.51 5.72
C LEU A 88 -0.39 11.67 6.23
N SER A 89 -0.92 11.57 7.46
CA SER A 89 -1.85 12.53 8.03
C SER A 89 -3.05 12.82 7.13
N LEU A 90 -3.46 11.86 6.28
CA LEU A 90 -4.69 11.99 5.48
C LEU A 90 -5.96 11.96 6.35
N ASN A 91 -5.81 11.71 7.66
CA ASN A 91 -6.86 11.85 8.66
C ASN A 91 -7.03 13.30 9.14
N GLU A 92 -6.04 14.17 8.93
CA GLU A 92 -6.22 15.60 9.01
C GLU A 92 -6.82 16.03 7.66
N PRO A 93 -8.09 16.46 7.59
CA PRO A 93 -8.60 17.06 6.37
C PRO A 93 -7.74 18.27 6.10
N ALA A 94 -6.85 18.16 5.12
CA ALA A 94 -5.85 19.17 4.78
C ALA A 94 -6.47 20.57 4.79
N GLY A 95 -6.33 21.30 5.90
CA GLY A 95 -6.91 22.63 6.10
C GLY A 95 -8.36 22.79 5.61
N LEU A 96 -9.24 21.82 5.87
CA LEU A 96 -10.68 21.99 5.65
C LEU A 96 -11.38 21.91 7.00
N SER A 97 -11.19 22.93 7.84
CA SER A 97 -12.07 23.12 8.98
C SER A 97 -13.50 23.39 8.48
N GLU A 98 -14.52 23.17 9.30
CA GLU A 98 -15.89 23.56 8.95
C GLU A 98 -15.96 25.05 8.56
N GLU A 99 -15.06 25.88 9.10
CA GLU A 99 -14.95 27.28 8.72
C GLU A 99 -14.41 27.45 7.28
N ASP A 100 -13.43 26.67 6.83
CA ASP A 100 -12.91 26.69 5.45
C ASP A 100 -13.93 26.15 4.43
N PHE A 101 -14.78 25.20 4.83
CA PHE A 101 -15.90 24.72 4.01
C PHE A 101 -17.04 25.74 3.89
N LEU A 102 -17.31 26.48 4.96
CA LEU A 102 -18.41 27.44 5.04
C LEU A 102 -18.01 28.86 4.60
N MET A 103 -16.72 29.20 4.59
CA MET A 103 -16.21 30.49 4.15
C MET A 103 -15.46 30.34 2.83
N PRO A 104 -15.95 30.92 1.70
CA PRO A 104 -15.18 30.92 0.47
C PRO A 104 -13.94 31.80 0.64
N ASN A 105 -12.79 31.17 0.90
CA ASN A 105 -11.54 31.89 1.06
C ASN A 105 -11.05 32.45 -0.30
N LEU A 106 -10.06 33.36 -0.24
CA LEU A 106 -9.50 34.08 -1.38
C LEU A 106 -9.05 33.17 -2.54
N ALA A 107 -8.63 31.93 -2.27
CA ALA A 107 -8.25 30.96 -3.29
C ALA A 107 -9.46 30.49 -4.12
N ILE A 108 -10.59 30.17 -3.47
CA ILE A 108 -11.82 29.79 -4.15
C ILE A 108 -12.41 30.99 -4.90
N LYS A 109 -12.41 32.18 -4.29
CA LYS A 109 -12.81 33.41 -4.99
C LYS A 109 -11.96 33.68 -6.23
N ARG A 110 -10.65 33.42 -6.22
CA ARG A 110 -9.79 33.59 -7.41
C ARG A 110 -10.06 32.58 -8.51
N LEU A 111 -10.47 31.37 -8.16
CA LEU A 111 -10.80 30.31 -9.12
C LEU A 111 -12.18 30.50 -9.76
N ILE A 112 -13.14 31.05 -9.01
CA ILE A 112 -14.54 31.22 -9.45
C ILE A 112 -14.82 32.63 -9.95
N SER A 113 -14.06 33.66 -9.53
CA SER A 113 -14.23 35.00 -10.08
C SER A 113 -13.79 35.01 -11.54
N PRO A 114 -14.70 35.34 -12.49
CA PRO A 114 -14.26 35.65 -13.84
C PRO A 114 -13.31 36.85 -13.74
N ALA A 115 -12.14 36.73 -14.38
CA ALA A 115 -11.13 37.78 -14.39
C ALA A 115 -11.78 39.14 -14.67
N ASN A 116 -11.74 40.04 -13.69
CA ASN A 116 -12.39 41.35 -13.77
C ASN A 116 -11.82 42.13 -14.96
N PRO A 117 -12.58 42.40 -16.03
CA PRO A 117 -12.06 43.10 -17.19
C PRO A 117 -11.66 44.55 -16.89
N ALA A 118 -12.08 45.11 -15.74
CA ALA A 118 -11.71 46.46 -15.31
C ALA A 118 -10.26 46.58 -14.79
N SER A 119 -9.54 45.48 -14.56
CA SER A 119 -8.12 45.52 -14.18
C SER A 119 -7.17 45.48 -15.38
N ARG A 120 -7.67 45.46 -16.62
CA ARG A 120 -6.83 45.67 -17.80
C ARG A 120 -6.47 47.15 -17.87
N PRO A 121 -5.18 47.52 -17.86
CA PRO A 121 -4.79 48.88 -18.18
C PRO A 121 -5.30 49.20 -19.60
N PRO A 122 -5.80 50.42 -19.85
CA PRO A 122 -6.30 50.79 -21.17
C PRO A 122 -5.20 50.57 -22.20
N PRO A 123 -5.52 50.08 -23.42
CA PRO A 123 -4.53 49.95 -24.47
C PRO A 123 -3.94 51.34 -24.74
N GLY A 124 -2.63 51.45 -24.54
CA GLY A 124 -1.90 52.71 -24.73
C GLY A 124 -2.13 53.26 -26.13
N ARG A 125 -2.39 54.56 -26.21
CA ARG A 125 -2.41 55.33 -27.46
C ARG A 125 -0.99 55.61 -27.93
#